data_AF-Q239C0-F1
#
_entry.id   AF-Q239C0-F1
#
_cell.length_a   1.000
_cell.length_b   1.000
_cell.length_c   1.000
_cell.angle_alpha   90.00
_cell.angle_beta   90.00
_cell.angle_gamma   90.00
#
_symmetry.space_group_name_H-M   'P 1'
#
loop_
_entity.id
_entity.type
_entity.pdbx_description
1 polymer ?
#
loop_
_entity_poly.entity_id
_entity_poly.type
_entity_poly.pdbx_seq_one_letter_code
_entity_poly.pdbx_strand_id
1 'polypeptide(L)'
;MGQNQNKQLKKQKQNSIRVDLNDTALIEDLSNNSQQNITRIEFRQNNSQQFDDKQLLQTAAVLKNCKDITQLCLYFHLRYHREENIGIQAQRSLQSALINCQNLNCLTIALNKLDLIEGDSSLIIALQNLKKLVKCVFLLDNCMNDSAAKNIGIQLQKCSNILFLNIFIHYGSKNIRALEYTEKGRVQLKRRMIKMKRLVQHNNK
;
A
#
# COMPACT_ATOMS: atom_id res chain seq x y z
N MET A 1 35.40 -0.50 25.16
CA MET A 1 34.46 0.55 24.67
C MET A 1 34.28 0.61 23.15
N GLY A 2 35.03 -0.14 22.32
CA GLY A 2 34.96 0.00 20.84
C GLY A 2 33.93 -0.84 20.08
N GLN A 3 33.14 -1.71 20.73
CA GLN A 3 32.18 -2.60 20.02
C GLN A 3 30.75 -2.04 19.96
N ASN A 4 30.32 -1.18 20.90
CA ASN A 4 28.98 -0.58 20.89
C ASN A 4 28.85 0.61 19.94
N GLN A 5 29.91 1.40 19.73
CA GLN A 5 29.89 2.49 18.74
C GLN A 5 29.80 1.95 17.30
N ASN A 6 30.41 0.79 17.01
CA ASN A 6 30.33 0.15 15.68
C ASN A 6 28.95 -0.47 15.36
N LYS A 7 28.16 -0.87 16.37
CA LYS A 7 26.74 -1.26 16.17
C LYS A 7 25.82 -0.06 15.97
N GLN A 8 26.09 1.07 16.65
CA GLN A 8 25.37 2.34 16.42
C GLN A 8 25.74 2.99 15.07
N LEU A 9 26.99 2.93 14.63
CA LEU A 9 27.45 3.41 13.31
C LEU A 9 26.93 2.55 12.15
N LYS A 10 26.64 1.25 12.38
CA LYS A 10 25.93 0.40 11.39
C LYS A 10 24.42 0.67 11.32
N LYS A 11 23.79 1.16 12.40
CA LYS A 11 22.40 1.69 12.38
C LYS A 11 22.29 3.05 11.66
N GLN A 12 23.38 3.77 11.45
CA GLN A 12 23.41 5.09 10.79
C GLN A 12 23.67 5.06 9.27
N LYS A 13 23.67 3.89 8.61
CA LYS A 13 23.97 3.80 7.16
C LYS A 13 22.83 3.35 6.25
N GLN A 14 21.64 3.08 6.76
CA GLN A 14 20.49 2.89 5.88
C GLN A 14 19.24 3.56 6.46
N ASN A 15 18.95 4.78 6.00
CA ASN A 15 17.66 5.46 6.17
C ASN A 15 16.52 4.72 5.44
N SER A 16 16.77 3.50 4.98
CA SER A 16 15.92 2.62 4.18
C SER A 16 15.94 1.25 4.81
N ILE A 17 14.78 0.70 5.14
CA ILE A 17 14.64 -0.62 5.73
C ILE A 17 13.70 -1.48 4.91
N ARG A 18 14.01 -2.78 4.81
CA ARG A 18 13.09 -3.78 4.30
C ARG A 18 12.59 -4.60 5.48
N VAL A 19 11.27 -4.72 5.60
CA VAL A 19 10.61 -5.47 6.66
C VAL A 19 9.98 -6.71 6.01
N ASP A 20 10.55 -7.88 6.29
CA ASP A 20 9.86 -9.14 6.00
C ASP A 20 8.79 -9.34 7.07
N LEU A 21 7.54 -9.51 6.65
CA LEU A 21 6.41 -9.68 7.57
C LEU A 21 6.45 -11.00 8.36
N ASN A 22 7.38 -11.90 8.04
CA ASN A 22 7.68 -13.09 8.83
C ASN A 22 8.79 -12.87 9.88
N ASP A 23 9.54 -11.77 9.80
CA ASP A 23 10.59 -11.43 10.78
C ASP A 23 9.96 -10.76 12.01
N THR A 24 9.44 -11.59 12.92
CA THR A 24 8.74 -11.11 14.12
C THR A 24 9.64 -10.30 15.04
N ALA A 25 10.93 -10.63 15.12
CA ALA A 25 11.88 -9.91 15.97
C ALA A 25 12.11 -8.49 15.43
N LEU A 26 12.31 -8.34 14.12
CA LEU A 26 12.43 -7.02 13.50
C LEU A 26 11.15 -6.19 13.64
N ILE A 27 9.99 -6.82 13.43
CA ILE A 27 8.69 -6.15 13.60
C ILE A 27 8.54 -5.64 15.03
N GLU A 28 8.83 -6.47 16.02
CA GLU A 28 8.74 -6.12 17.45
C GLU A 28 9.66 -4.94 17.80
N ASP A 29 10.93 -5.00 17.36
CA ASP A 29 11.90 -3.92 17.57
C ASP A 29 11.40 -2.58 17.00
N LEU A 30 10.83 -2.61 15.80
CA LEU A 30 10.30 -1.44 15.11
C LEU A 30 8.96 -0.96 15.69
N SER A 31 8.10 -1.87 16.15
CA SER A 31 6.77 -1.57 16.69
C SER A 31 6.76 -1.11 18.13
N ASN A 32 7.85 -1.32 18.88
CA ASN A 32 7.92 -0.94 20.30
C ASN A 32 8.71 0.34 20.56
N ASN A 33 9.51 0.80 19.60
CA ASN A 33 10.38 1.97 19.77
C ASN A 33 10.11 3.02 18.70
N SER A 34 10.19 4.30 19.08
CA SER A 34 10.15 5.41 18.12
C SER A 34 11.32 5.31 17.15
N GLN A 35 11.04 5.21 15.86
CA GLN A 35 12.06 5.10 14.81
C GLN A 35 12.32 6.47 14.19
N GLN A 36 13.46 7.04 14.53
CA GLN A 36 13.97 8.27 13.91
C GLN A 36 14.89 7.93 12.74
N ASN A 37 14.96 8.80 11.74
CA ASN A 37 15.83 8.68 10.56
C ASN A 37 15.47 7.56 9.57
N ILE A 38 14.44 6.74 9.82
CA ILE A 38 13.90 5.82 8.82
C ILE A 38 13.04 6.63 7.85
N THR A 39 13.55 6.83 6.65
CA THR A 39 12.89 7.62 5.58
C THR A 39 12.25 6.77 4.51
N ARG A 40 12.70 5.51 4.34
CA ARG A 40 12.13 4.55 3.39
C ARG A 40 11.83 3.23 4.09
N ILE A 41 10.62 2.72 3.92
CA ILE A 41 10.23 1.39 4.39
C ILE A 41 9.67 0.59 3.22
N GLU A 42 10.12 -0.64 3.10
CA GLU A 42 9.56 -1.61 2.16
C GLU A 42 9.10 -2.84 2.93
N PHE A 43 7.78 -3.02 3.02
CA PHE A 43 7.19 -4.24 3.55
C PHE A 43 7.11 -5.28 2.43
N ARG A 44 7.68 -6.45 2.69
CA ARG A 44 7.60 -7.63 1.81
C ARG A 44 7.00 -8.79 2.55
N GLN A 45 6.28 -9.61 1.81
CA GLN A 45 5.86 -10.92 2.22
C GLN A 45 6.63 -11.96 1.41
N ASN A 46 7.10 -13.01 2.07
CA ASN A 46 7.70 -14.15 1.37
C ASN A 46 6.61 -15.17 0.99
N ASN A 47 6.62 -15.64 -0.26
CA ASN A 47 5.47 -16.19 -1.01
C ASN A 47 4.90 -17.56 -0.53
N SER A 48 5.21 -18.03 0.67
CA SER A 48 4.73 -19.31 1.19
C SER A 48 3.54 -19.21 2.14
N GLN A 49 3.32 -18.07 2.81
CA GLN A 49 2.32 -17.93 3.86
C GLN A 49 1.17 -17.00 3.48
N GLN A 50 0.05 -17.17 4.16
CA GLN A 50 -1.14 -16.34 4.02
C GLN A 50 -0.90 -14.94 4.59
N PHE A 51 -1.38 -13.91 3.88
CA PHE A 51 -1.50 -12.57 4.42
C PHE A 51 -2.90 -12.43 5.01
N ASP A 52 -2.97 -12.13 6.29
CA ASP A 52 -4.19 -11.97 7.06
C ASP A 52 -4.13 -10.68 7.90
N ASP A 53 -5.09 -10.53 8.81
CA ASP A 53 -5.19 -9.39 9.72
C ASP A 53 -3.91 -9.16 10.53
N LYS A 54 -3.19 -10.22 10.89
CA LYS A 54 -1.96 -10.14 11.70
C LYS A 54 -0.89 -9.35 10.97
N GLN A 55 -0.58 -9.67 9.71
CA GLN A 55 0.47 -8.96 8.97
C GLN A 55 0.09 -7.50 8.71
N LEU A 56 -1.21 -7.22 8.51
CA LEU A 56 -1.70 -5.86 8.34
C LEU A 56 -1.59 -5.05 9.63
N LEU A 57 -1.96 -5.64 10.78
CA LEU A 57 -1.82 -5.04 12.10
C LEU A 57 -0.35 -4.80 12.47
N GLN A 58 0.54 -5.74 12.15
CA GLN A 58 1.99 -5.58 12.32
C GLN A 58 2.53 -4.42 11.48
N THR A 59 2.11 -4.32 10.22
CA THR A 59 2.46 -3.19 9.34
C THR A 59 2.02 -1.86 9.98
N ALA A 60 0.77 -1.79 10.46
CA ALA A 60 0.23 -0.60 11.10
C ALA A 60 1.01 -0.22 12.37
N ALA A 61 1.38 -1.20 13.19
CA ALA A 61 2.16 -1.00 14.41
C ALA A 61 3.55 -0.41 14.13
N VAL A 62 4.25 -0.94 13.12
CA VAL A 62 5.55 -0.40 12.68
C VAL A 62 5.40 1.04 12.15
N LEU A 63 4.42 1.28 11.28
CA LEU A 63 4.19 2.61 10.70
C LEU A 63 3.87 3.68 11.76
N LYS A 64 3.15 3.32 12.83
CA LYS A 64 2.83 4.23 13.94
C LYS A 64 4.09 4.84 14.59
N ASN A 65 5.21 4.12 14.56
CA ASN A 65 6.46 4.56 15.17
C ASN A 65 7.47 5.16 14.20
N CYS A 66 7.21 5.10 12.89
CA CYS A 66 8.13 5.61 11.86
C CYS A 66 7.64 6.96 11.32
N LYS A 67 7.98 8.05 12.02
CA LYS A 67 7.43 9.40 11.73
C LYS A 67 8.13 10.14 10.59
N ASP A 68 9.38 9.79 10.29
CA ASP A 68 10.20 10.45 9.29
C ASP A 68 10.06 9.83 7.88
N ILE A 69 9.13 8.89 7.70
CA ILE A 69 9.00 8.20 6.42
C ILE A 69 8.58 9.17 5.33
N THR A 70 9.31 9.13 4.24
CA THR A 70 9.02 9.87 3.01
C THR A 70 8.65 8.90 1.87
N GLN A 71 9.08 7.64 1.97
CA GLN A 71 8.81 6.62 0.98
C GLN A 71 8.33 5.31 1.62
N LEU A 72 7.22 4.79 1.12
CA LEU A 72 6.62 3.55 1.61
C LEU A 72 6.30 2.63 0.43
N CYS A 73 6.74 1.39 0.54
CA CYS A 73 6.37 0.31 -0.36
C CYS A 73 5.62 -0.77 0.42
N LEU A 74 4.37 -1.05 0.03
CA LEU A 74 3.53 -2.09 0.60
C LEU A 74 3.31 -3.17 -0.46
N TYR A 75 4.03 -4.29 -0.35
CA TYR A 75 3.86 -5.45 -1.24
C TYR A 75 3.19 -6.60 -0.49
N PHE A 76 1.86 -6.65 -0.56
CA PHE A 76 1.06 -7.73 0.02
C PHE A 76 0.64 -8.68 -1.11
N HIS A 77 0.95 -9.96 -0.98
CA HIS A 77 0.57 -10.98 -1.93
C HIS A 77 -0.47 -11.91 -1.29
N LEU A 78 -1.75 -11.57 -1.42
CA LEU A 78 -2.85 -12.48 -1.06
C LEU A 78 -2.95 -13.60 -2.09
N ARG A 79 -2.86 -14.86 -1.66
CA ARG A 79 -3.03 -15.98 -2.60
C ARG A 79 -4.44 -15.94 -3.20
N TYR A 80 -4.52 -16.28 -4.49
CA TYR A 80 -5.72 -16.29 -5.32
C TYR A 80 -6.90 -17.16 -4.82
N HIS A 81 -6.72 -17.94 -3.75
CA HIS A 81 -7.55 -19.13 -3.53
C HIS A 81 -8.40 -19.18 -2.26
N ARG A 82 -8.51 -18.11 -1.47
CA ARG A 82 -9.48 -18.11 -0.37
C ARG A 82 -10.23 -16.80 -0.24
N GLU A 83 -11.53 -16.90 0.01
CA GLU A 83 -12.45 -15.84 0.46
C GLU A 83 -12.12 -15.40 1.90
N GLU A 84 -10.84 -15.30 2.23
CA GLU A 84 -10.41 -14.78 3.52
C GLU A 84 -10.28 -13.28 3.37
N ASN A 85 -11.39 -12.61 3.68
CA ASN A 85 -11.45 -11.17 3.73
C ASN A 85 -10.65 -10.70 4.95
N ILE A 86 -9.81 -9.69 4.72
CA ILE A 86 -9.13 -8.99 5.80
C ILE A 86 -10.19 -8.26 6.61
N GLY A 87 -10.21 -8.48 7.92
CA GLY A 87 -11.11 -7.84 8.85
C GLY A 87 -11.02 -6.32 8.77
N ILE A 88 -12.18 -5.65 8.76
CA ILE A 88 -12.32 -4.19 8.68
C ILE A 88 -11.45 -3.48 9.73
N GLN A 89 -11.30 -4.08 10.92
CA GLN A 89 -10.48 -3.52 11.98
C GLN A 89 -9.00 -3.44 11.61
N ALA A 90 -8.44 -4.50 11.00
CA ALA A 90 -7.05 -4.49 10.55
C ALA A 90 -6.83 -3.44 9.45
N GLN A 91 -7.80 -3.27 8.55
CA GLN A 91 -7.78 -2.23 7.52
C GLN A 91 -7.81 -0.82 8.12
N ARG A 92 -8.67 -0.57 9.10
CA ARG A 92 -8.76 0.71 9.82
C ARG A 92 -7.49 1.03 10.62
N SER A 93 -6.83 0.01 11.17
CA SER A 93 -5.52 0.17 11.81
C SER A 93 -4.47 0.63 10.81
N LEU A 94 -4.39 0.03 9.62
CA LEU A 94 -3.48 0.49 8.57
C LEU A 94 -3.83 1.91 8.11
N GLN A 95 -5.11 2.21 7.87
CA GLN A 95 -5.57 3.56 7.51
C GLN A 95 -5.10 4.59 8.54
N SER A 96 -5.33 4.32 9.83
CA SER A 96 -4.95 5.24 10.91
C SER A 96 -3.44 5.44 10.98
N ALA A 97 -2.66 4.37 10.78
CA ALA A 97 -1.20 4.46 10.74
C ALA A 97 -0.71 5.29 9.55
N LEU A 98 -1.26 5.06 8.35
CA LEU A 98 -0.92 5.82 7.14
C LEU A 98 -1.24 7.30 7.28
N ILE A 99 -2.38 7.67 7.87
CA ILE A 99 -2.74 9.08 8.10
C ILE A 99 -1.67 9.78 8.95
N ASN A 100 -0.96 9.07 9.83
CA ASN A 100 0.09 9.67 10.66
C ASN A 100 1.42 9.84 9.92
N CYS A 101 1.59 9.28 8.73
CA CYS A 101 2.80 9.40 7.91
C CYS A 101 2.85 10.73 7.14
N GLN A 102 2.82 11.87 7.86
CA GLN A 102 2.65 13.22 7.30
C GLN A 102 3.78 13.67 6.36
N ASN A 103 4.95 13.01 6.43
CA ASN A 103 6.09 13.27 5.55
C ASN A 103 6.09 12.43 4.25
N LEU A 104 5.15 11.49 4.11
CA LEU A 104 5.11 10.57 2.99
C LEU A 104 4.86 11.32 1.67
N ASN A 105 5.82 11.22 0.75
CA ASN A 105 5.77 11.86 -0.56
C ASN A 105 5.71 10.85 -1.72
N CYS A 106 6.08 9.60 -1.46
CA CYS A 106 6.03 8.50 -2.42
C CYS A 106 5.44 7.25 -1.78
N LEU A 107 4.34 6.77 -2.34
CA LEU A 107 3.72 5.50 -1.95
C LEU A 107 3.66 4.55 -3.14
N THR A 108 4.18 3.34 -2.96
CA THR A 108 3.94 2.20 -3.86
C THR A 108 3.13 1.18 -3.10
N ILE A 109 2.02 0.72 -3.68
CA ILE A 109 1.16 -0.28 -3.07
C ILE A 109 0.75 -1.33 -4.08
N ALA A 110 0.95 -2.60 -3.72
CA ALA A 110 0.39 -3.74 -4.43
C ALA A 110 -0.83 -4.24 -3.65
N LEU A 111 -2.00 -4.11 -4.28
CA LEU A 111 -3.28 -4.57 -3.76
C LEU A 111 -3.75 -5.71 -4.65
N ASN A 112 -3.85 -6.92 -4.10
CA ASN A 112 -4.50 -8.01 -4.82
C ASN A 112 -5.82 -8.47 -4.22
N LYS A 113 -6.14 -8.10 -2.96
CA LYS A 113 -7.45 -8.41 -2.34
C LYS A 113 -7.72 -7.71 -1.00
N LEU A 114 -7.02 -6.62 -0.66
CA LEU A 114 -7.49 -5.78 0.45
C LEU A 114 -8.80 -5.19 -0.02
N ASP A 115 -9.93 -5.61 0.55
CA ASP A 115 -11.28 -5.32 0.07
C ASP A 115 -11.46 -3.83 -0.27
N LEU A 116 -11.21 -3.51 -1.54
CA LEU A 116 -11.74 -2.33 -2.22
C LEU A 116 -13.20 -2.59 -2.65
N ILE A 117 -13.76 -3.73 -2.21
CA ILE A 117 -15.09 -4.22 -2.50
C ILE A 117 -16.04 -3.61 -1.47
N GLU A 118 -17.02 -2.86 -2.00
CA GLU A 118 -18.19 -2.31 -1.32
C GLU A 118 -17.96 -1.52 -0.02
N GLY A 119 -17.74 -0.21 -0.19
CA GLY A 119 -18.04 0.78 0.86
C GLY A 119 -16.86 1.21 1.72
N ASP A 120 -15.91 0.32 2.04
CA ASP A 120 -14.82 0.64 2.98
C ASP A 120 -13.51 0.99 2.25
N SER A 121 -13.47 2.17 1.62
CA SER A 121 -12.27 2.71 0.93
C SER A 121 -11.20 3.24 1.91
N SER A 122 -11.00 2.56 3.04
CA SER A 122 -10.16 2.96 4.16
C SER A 122 -8.76 3.43 3.73
N LEU A 123 -8.11 2.68 2.84
CA LEU A 123 -6.80 3.01 2.30
C LEU A 123 -6.80 4.28 1.45
N ILE A 124 -7.77 4.46 0.55
CA ILE A 124 -7.80 5.65 -0.33
C ILE A 124 -8.20 6.89 0.47
N ILE A 125 -9.05 6.72 1.49
CA ILE A 125 -9.35 7.77 2.47
C ILE A 125 -8.06 8.19 3.20
N ALA A 126 -7.16 7.27 3.54
CA ALA A 126 -5.85 7.64 4.09
C ALA A 126 -5.05 8.54 3.14
N LEU A 127 -5.05 8.24 1.83
CA LEU A 127 -4.32 9.04 0.83
C LEU A 127 -4.81 10.48 0.72
N GLN A 128 -6.10 10.73 0.90
CA GLN A 128 -6.67 12.08 0.91
C GLN A 128 -6.12 12.96 2.06
N ASN A 129 -5.67 12.32 3.13
CA ASN A 129 -5.12 12.98 4.32
C ASN A 129 -3.61 13.19 4.25
N LEU A 130 -2.91 12.55 3.31
CA LEU A 130 -1.46 12.70 3.13
C LEU A 130 -1.13 13.95 2.33
N LYS A 131 -0.87 15.07 3.03
CA LYS A 131 -0.70 16.39 2.40
C LYS A 131 0.56 16.52 1.54
N LYS A 132 1.60 15.74 1.81
CA LYS A 132 2.86 15.75 1.05
C LYS A 132 2.95 14.65 -0.02
N LEU A 133 1.91 13.82 -0.17
CA LEU A 133 1.92 12.74 -1.15
C LEU A 133 1.81 13.28 -2.57
N VAL A 134 2.92 13.24 -3.31
CA VAL A 134 2.99 13.71 -4.70
C VAL A 134 3.11 12.57 -5.70
N LYS A 135 3.62 11.41 -5.28
CA LYS A 135 3.76 10.22 -6.13
C LYS A 135 3.06 9.02 -5.51
N CYS A 136 2.19 8.38 -6.29
CA CYS A 136 1.53 7.15 -5.90
C CYS A 136 1.57 6.12 -7.04
N VAL A 137 1.89 4.87 -6.72
CA VAL A 137 1.88 3.75 -7.66
C VAL A 137 0.98 2.67 -7.09
N PHE A 138 -0.07 2.30 -7.83
CA PHE A 138 -0.92 1.15 -7.53
C PHE A 138 -0.56 -0.01 -8.46
N LEU A 139 -0.35 -1.19 -7.88
CA LEU A 139 -0.32 -2.46 -8.59
C LEU A 139 -1.59 -3.21 -8.18
N LEU A 140 -2.58 -3.24 -9.06
CA LEU A 140 -3.87 -3.91 -8.85
C LEU A 140 -3.83 -5.27 -9.55
N ASP A 141 -4.25 -6.32 -8.87
CA ASP A 141 -4.37 -7.65 -9.46
C ASP A 141 -5.85 -8.08 -9.50
N ASN A 142 -6.31 -8.58 -10.66
CA ASN A 142 -7.53 -9.37 -10.98
C ASN A 142 -8.86 -9.27 -10.19
N CYS A 143 -9.03 -8.31 -9.27
CA CYS A 143 -10.15 -8.31 -8.32
C CYS A 143 -10.97 -7.02 -8.38
N MET A 144 -10.81 -6.22 -9.44
CA MET A 144 -11.51 -4.93 -9.53
C MET A 144 -12.78 -5.05 -10.37
N ASN A 145 -13.92 -5.14 -9.67
CA ASN A 145 -15.24 -5.02 -10.29
C ASN A 145 -15.59 -3.56 -10.64
N ASP A 146 -16.68 -3.36 -11.38
CA ASP A 146 -17.15 -2.03 -11.80
C ASP A 146 -17.39 -1.06 -10.64
N SER A 147 -17.90 -1.57 -9.51
CA SER A 147 -18.20 -0.78 -8.32
C SER A 147 -16.91 -0.31 -7.63
N ALA A 148 -15.98 -1.24 -7.40
CA ALA A 148 -14.66 -0.98 -6.84
C ALA A 148 -13.89 0.01 -7.72
N ALA A 149 -13.84 -0.22 -9.04
CA ALA A 149 -13.20 0.69 -10.00
C ALA A 149 -13.78 2.12 -9.94
N LYS A 150 -15.12 2.21 -9.91
CA LYS A 150 -15.83 3.49 -9.81
C LYS A 150 -15.47 4.20 -8.50
N ASN A 151 -15.48 3.47 -7.38
CA ASN A 151 -15.20 4.05 -6.07
C ASN A 151 -13.73 4.50 -5.97
N ILE A 152 -12.77 3.67 -6.37
CA ILE A 152 -11.35 4.02 -6.45
C ILE A 152 -11.16 5.31 -7.26
N GLY A 153 -11.75 5.37 -8.46
CA GLY A 153 -11.67 6.56 -9.31
C GLY A 153 -12.26 7.83 -8.67
N ILE A 154 -13.38 7.72 -7.93
CA ILE A 154 -13.97 8.85 -7.20
C ILE A 154 -13.09 9.29 -6.04
N GLN A 155 -12.54 8.36 -5.27
CA GLN A 155 -11.73 8.70 -4.10
C GLN A 155 -10.34 9.23 -4.50
N LEU A 156 -9.74 8.73 -5.58
CA LEU A 156 -8.49 9.27 -6.13
C LEU A 156 -8.66 10.69 -6.67
N GLN A 157 -9.83 11.03 -7.24
CA GLN A 157 -10.14 12.41 -7.66
C GLN A 157 -10.05 13.42 -6.51
N LYS A 158 -10.23 13.00 -5.26
CA LYS A 158 -10.10 13.84 -4.07
C LYS A 158 -8.66 14.02 -3.59
N CYS A 159 -7.71 13.22 -4.09
CA CYS A 159 -6.29 13.31 -3.73
C CYS A 159 -5.61 14.41 -4.55
N SER A 160 -5.86 15.68 -4.19
CA SER A 160 -5.47 16.85 -4.99
C SER A 160 -3.96 17.13 -5.08
N ASN A 161 -3.15 16.56 -4.17
CA ASN A 161 -1.71 16.76 -4.09
C ASN A 161 -0.89 15.78 -4.93
N ILE A 162 -1.50 14.70 -5.41
CA ILE A 162 -0.81 13.71 -6.24
C ILE A 162 -0.52 14.34 -7.62
N LEU A 163 0.75 14.31 -8.03
CA LEU A 163 1.25 14.83 -9.30
C LEU A 163 1.72 13.71 -10.25
N PHE A 164 2.03 12.54 -9.69
CA PHE A 164 2.37 11.34 -10.44
C PHE A 164 1.56 10.15 -9.91
N LEU A 165 0.68 9.61 -10.74
CA LEU A 165 -0.16 8.47 -10.41
C LEU A 165 -0.03 7.41 -11.50
N ASN A 166 0.60 6.30 -11.17
CA ASN A 166 0.64 5.13 -12.03
C ASN A 166 -0.25 4.05 -11.45
N ILE A 167 -1.14 3.51 -12.28
CA ILE A 167 -1.98 2.36 -11.93
C ILE A 167 -1.66 1.26 -12.92
N PHE A 168 -1.04 0.19 -12.44
CA PHE A 168 -0.80 -1.03 -13.19
C PHE A 168 -1.87 -2.03 -12.80
N ILE A 169 -2.49 -2.66 -13.79
CA ILE A 169 -3.50 -3.69 -13.60
C ILE A 169 -2.94 -4.98 -14.21
N HIS A 170 -2.69 -5.98 -13.37
CA HIS A 170 -2.13 -7.26 -13.79
C HIS A 170 -3.24 -8.31 -13.99
N TYR A 171 -3.05 -9.15 -15.00
CA TYR A 171 -3.95 -10.24 -15.39
C TYR A 171 -3.27 -11.60 -15.14
N GLY A 172 -3.50 -12.18 -13.98
CA GLY A 172 -3.18 -13.60 -13.69
C GLY A 172 -4.29 -14.61 -14.00
N SER A 173 -5.52 -14.20 -14.37
CA SER A 173 -6.64 -15.14 -14.50
C SER A 173 -6.75 -15.70 -15.91
N LYS A 174 -6.75 -17.04 -16.02
CA LYS A 174 -7.07 -17.75 -17.27
C LYS A 174 -8.58 -17.91 -17.51
N ASN A 175 -9.41 -17.41 -16.59
CA ASN A 175 -10.87 -17.55 -16.67
C ASN A 175 -11.48 -16.36 -17.45
N ILE A 176 -12.11 -16.66 -18.58
CA ILE A 176 -12.72 -15.67 -19.50
C ILE A 176 -13.74 -14.77 -18.80
N ARG A 177 -14.56 -15.30 -17.87
CA ARG A 177 -15.54 -14.49 -17.14
C ARG A 177 -14.88 -13.50 -16.18
N ALA A 178 -13.77 -13.89 -15.56
CA ALA A 178 -12.98 -12.98 -14.71
C ALA A 178 -12.28 -11.90 -15.53
N LEU A 179 -11.88 -12.21 -16.77
CA LEU A 179 -11.30 -11.25 -17.71
C LEU A 179 -12.32 -10.19 -18.13
N GLU A 180 -13.52 -10.58 -18.55
CA GLU A 180 -14.59 -9.64 -18.92
C GLU A 180 -15.00 -8.73 -17.74
N TYR A 181 -15.07 -9.29 -16.55
CA TYR A 181 -15.42 -8.57 -15.32
C TYR A 181 -14.36 -7.52 -14.94
N THR A 182 -13.07 -7.89 -15.05
CA THR A 182 -11.94 -7.00 -14.81
C THR A 182 -11.83 -5.92 -15.89
N GLU A 183 -12.18 -6.24 -17.12
CA GLU A 183 -12.10 -5.31 -18.26
C GLU A 183 -13.10 -4.16 -18.13
N LYS A 184 -14.34 -4.42 -17.70
CA LYS A 184 -15.31 -3.35 -17.43
C LYS A 184 -14.82 -2.42 -16.31
N GLY A 185 -14.28 -2.99 -15.22
CA GLY A 185 -13.70 -2.22 -14.13
C GLY A 185 -12.54 -1.36 -14.60
N ARG A 186 -11.65 -1.90 -15.44
CA ARG A 186 -10.53 -1.15 -16.04
C ARG A 186 -11.01 0.01 -16.89
N VAL A 187 -11.95 -0.21 -17.79
CA VAL A 187 -12.51 0.85 -18.65
C VAL A 187 -13.13 1.94 -17.78
N GLN A 188 -13.83 1.57 -16.72
CA GLN A 188 -14.45 2.51 -15.80
C GLN A 188 -13.40 3.32 -15.02
N LEU A 189 -12.37 2.67 -14.48
CA LEU A 189 -11.28 3.35 -13.79
C LEU A 189 -10.56 4.30 -14.76
N LYS A 190 -10.19 3.83 -15.96
CA LYS A 190 -9.56 4.65 -17.00
C LYS A 190 -10.38 5.90 -17.33
N ARG A 191 -11.70 5.76 -17.54
CA ARG A 191 -12.61 6.89 -17.79
C ARG A 191 -12.60 7.91 -16.65
N ARG A 192 -12.51 7.44 -15.40
CA ARG A 192 -12.45 8.32 -14.21
C ARG A 192 -11.09 8.99 -14.05
N MET A 193 -10.01 8.26 -14.36
CA MET A 193 -8.65 8.78 -14.33
C MET A 193 -8.42 9.85 -15.39
N ILE A 194 -8.99 9.72 -16.59
CA ILE A 194 -8.94 10.77 -17.64
C ILE A 194 -9.58 12.08 -17.15
N LYS A 195 -10.60 12.00 -16.29
CA LYS A 195 -11.24 13.19 -15.68
C LYS A 195 -10.36 13.85 -14.61
N MET A 196 -9.35 13.15 -14.07
CA MET A 196 -8.31 13.75 -13.26
C MET A 196 -7.33 14.47 -14.21
N LYS A 197 -7.70 15.69 -14.61
CA LYS A 197 -6.97 16.58 -15.55
C LYS A 197 -5.47 16.77 -15.27
N ARG A 198 -4.95 16.25 -14.14
CA ARG A 198 -3.58 16.42 -13.66
C ARG A 198 -2.65 15.21 -13.90
N LEU A 199 -3.11 14.02 -14.34
CA LEU A 199 -2.50 12.81 -13.77
C LEU A 199 -2.34 11.47 -14.55
N VAL A 200 -2.34 11.38 -15.88
CA VAL A 200 -2.18 10.03 -16.49
C VAL A 200 -1.22 9.97 -17.68
N GLN A 201 0.00 9.48 -17.45
CA GLN A 201 0.79 8.82 -18.49
C GLN A 201 0.27 7.39 -18.66
N HIS A 202 -0.51 7.15 -19.72
CA HIS A 202 -0.92 5.80 -20.10
C HIS A 202 0.25 5.12 -20.83
N ASN A 203 1.06 4.34 -20.11
CA ASN A 203 1.97 3.41 -20.77
C ASN A 203 1.18 2.17 -21.20
N ASN A 204 0.71 2.18 -22.45
CA ASN A 204 0.32 0.95 -23.15
C ASN A 204 1.63 0.32 -23.66
N LYS A 205 2.06 -0.78 -23.04
CA LYS A 205 2.88 -1.78 -23.72
C LYS A 205 2.10 -3.08 -23.69
#